data_AF-A0A1T1BI29-F1
#
_entry.id   AF-A0A1T1BI29-F1
#
_cell.length_a   1.000
_cell.length_b   1.000
_cell.length_c   1.000
_cell.angle_alpha   90.00
_cell.angle_beta   90.00
_cell.angle_gamma   90.00
#
_symmetry.space_group_name_H-M   'P 1'
#
loop_
_entity.id
_entity.type
_entity.pdbx_description
1 polymer ?
#
loop_
_entity_poly.entity_id
_entity_poly.type
_entity_poly.pdbx_seq_one_letter_code
_entity_poly.pdbx_strand_id
1 'polypeptide(L)'
;MPHYARDCMKVAWPLPAVVMTLGLSMSGLSSSAPTPPALPAGWQPRLAALLPATSQTVTLLERRPSISTVELQLRVASVGGNPQALQQVIVNAARGLQPTYDERLGISREDFKRYVVFQEILASTGKTFRLAVTRDANQITFGDGPLMNGVLKGVSIDLKTGEMRGPEGFSARPTSVTPSTAPDQGLDVRSGFQWRIAGSNATSGNGVRGTLSLLQLTSGRVVLSYTRTSMIRRSVDTGELIVEYTR
;
A
#
# COMPACT_ATOMS: atom_id res chain seq x y z
N MET A 1 61.53 18.90 -7.63
CA MET A 1 62.89 18.34 -7.44
C MET A 1 63.03 17.93 -5.97
N PRO A 2 63.84 16.93 -5.60
CA PRO A 2 63.59 15.49 -5.71
C PRO A 2 63.56 14.77 -4.33
N HIS A 3 62.90 13.61 -4.28
CA HIS A 3 63.45 12.29 -3.90
C HIS A 3 64.54 12.13 -2.81
N TYR A 4 64.36 11.03 -2.03
CA TYR A 4 65.30 10.28 -1.16
C TYR A 4 65.43 10.76 0.30
N ALA A 5 64.90 10.04 1.29
CA ALA A 5 65.36 8.76 1.88
C ALA A 5 66.33 8.97 3.04
N ARG A 6 66.07 8.34 4.19
CA ARG A 6 66.92 7.31 4.82
C ARG A 6 66.51 7.06 6.27
N ASP A 7 66.38 5.77 6.56
CA ASP A 7 66.40 5.15 7.87
C ASP A 7 67.55 5.60 8.77
N CYS A 8 67.29 5.62 10.07
CA CYS A 8 68.28 5.29 11.10
C CYS A 8 67.61 4.63 12.31
N MET A 9 67.92 3.34 12.49
CA MET A 9 67.94 2.55 13.74
C MET A 9 68.60 3.35 14.90
N LYS A 10 68.38 3.13 16.21
CA LYS A 10 68.58 1.88 16.99
C LYS A 10 68.43 2.14 18.52
N VAL A 11 67.99 1.11 19.30
CA VAL A 11 68.24 0.81 20.76
C VAL A 11 67.51 1.71 21.80
N ALA A 12 66.95 1.30 22.95
CA ALA A 12 67.10 0.14 23.87
C ALA A 12 65.83 -0.09 24.73
N TRP A 13 65.66 -1.32 25.23
CA TRP A 13 64.65 -1.82 26.21
C TRP A 13 64.98 -1.43 27.69
N PRO A 14 64.21 -1.76 28.78
CA PRO A 14 62.98 -2.58 28.94
C PRO A 14 61.83 -2.03 29.86
N LEU A 15 60.65 -2.68 29.73
CA LEU A 15 59.45 -2.98 30.60
C LEU A 15 59.38 -2.54 32.09
N PRO A 16 58.22 -2.61 32.82
CA PRO A 16 56.85 -3.06 32.46
C PRO A 16 55.69 -2.16 32.98
N ALA A 17 54.48 -2.19 32.39
CA ALA A 17 53.23 -1.94 33.12
C ALA A 17 51.97 -2.34 32.33
N VAL A 18 51.29 -3.38 32.83
CA VAL A 18 49.83 -3.56 32.89
C VAL A 18 49.03 -3.16 31.63
N VAL A 19 48.82 -4.13 30.73
CA VAL A 19 47.74 -4.05 29.74
C VAL A 19 46.54 -4.79 30.31
N MET A 20 45.52 -4.03 30.74
CA MET A 20 44.18 -4.56 30.97
C MET A 20 43.61 -5.03 29.64
N THR A 21 43.41 -6.34 29.49
CA THR A 21 42.58 -6.92 28.45
C THR A 21 41.11 -6.58 28.72
N LEU A 22 40.63 -5.47 28.17
CA LEU A 22 39.19 -5.27 27.97
C LEU A 22 38.77 -6.15 26.78
N GLY A 23 38.23 -7.33 27.10
CA GLY A 23 37.44 -8.11 26.16
C GLY A 23 36.15 -7.36 25.85
N LEU A 24 36.15 -6.57 24.78
CA LEU A 24 34.95 -6.03 24.18
C LEU A 24 34.20 -7.19 23.49
N SER A 25 33.36 -7.88 24.26
CA SER A 25 32.31 -8.72 23.73
C SER A 25 31.36 -7.83 22.93
N MET A 26 31.51 -7.87 21.60
CA MET A 26 30.53 -7.32 20.67
C MET A 26 29.24 -8.13 20.78
N SER A 27 28.34 -7.67 21.66
CA SER A 27 26.94 -8.09 21.65
C SER A 27 26.30 -7.55 20.38
N GLY A 28 26.30 -8.35 19.33
CA GLY A 28 25.54 -8.08 18.12
C GLY A 28 24.06 -7.98 18.49
N LEU A 29 23.52 -6.77 18.46
CA LEU A 29 22.09 -6.52 18.50
C LEU A 29 21.49 -7.09 17.21
N SER A 30 21.08 -8.36 17.25
CA SER A 30 20.20 -8.92 16.23
C SER A 30 18.87 -8.20 16.34
N SER A 31 18.67 -7.19 15.49
CA SER A 31 17.36 -6.62 15.21
C SER A 31 16.51 -7.72 14.58
N SER A 32 15.72 -8.42 15.39
CA SER A 32 14.68 -9.31 14.91
C SER A 32 13.59 -8.44 14.30
N ALA A 33 13.61 -8.29 12.98
CA ALA A 33 12.47 -7.70 12.27
C ALA A 33 11.20 -8.48 12.68
N PRO A 34 10.10 -7.81 13.05
CA PRO A 34 8.88 -8.48 13.44
C PRO A 34 8.45 -9.41 12.31
N THR A 35 8.34 -10.69 12.63
CA THR A 35 7.92 -11.71 11.66
C THR A 35 6.46 -11.45 11.36
N PRO A 36 6.07 -11.24 10.09
CA PRO A 36 4.66 -11.04 9.76
C PRO A 36 3.84 -12.26 10.24
N PRO A 37 2.62 -12.05 10.76
CA PRO A 37 1.78 -13.12 11.25
C PRO A 37 1.59 -14.17 10.16
N ALA A 38 1.65 -15.45 10.56
CA ALA A 38 1.48 -16.56 9.64
C ALA A 38 0.12 -16.46 8.95
N LEU A 39 0.09 -16.76 7.65
CA LEU A 39 -1.16 -16.78 6.88
C LEU A 39 -2.13 -17.83 7.47
N PRO A 40 -3.44 -17.55 7.51
CA PRO A 40 -4.42 -18.46 8.07
C PRO A 40 -4.47 -19.78 7.29
N ALA A 41 -4.83 -20.88 7.94
CA ALA A 41 -4.97 -22.19 7.27
C ALA A 41 -5.92 -22.10 6.06
N GLY A 42 -5.60 -22.83 4.98
CA GLY A 42 -6.38 -22.80 3.73
C GLY A 42 -6.35 -21.44 3.02
N TRP A 43 -5.28 -20.66 3.18
CA TRP A 43 -5.11 -19.40 2.45
C TRP A 43 -4.85 -19.61 0.95
N GLN A 44 -4.18 -20.69 0.55
CA GLN A 44 -3.82 -20.96 -0.84
C GLN A 44 -5.04 -20.98 -1.78
N PRO A 45 -6.09 -21.80 -1.54
CA PRO A 45 -7.25 -21.81 -2.40
C PRO A 45 -7.99 -20.46 -2.40
N ARG A 46 -7.98 -19.73 -1.28
CA ARG A 46 -8.58 -18.39 -1.19
C ARG A 46 -7.82 -17.37 -2.02
N LEU A 47 -6.49 -17.34 -1.91
CA LEU A 47 -5.65 -16.48 -2.75
C LEU A 47 -5.88 -16.80 -4.22
N ALA A 48 -5.83 -18.09 -4.57
CA ALA A 48 -6.03 -18.54 -5.93
C ALA A 48 -7.40 -18.09 -6.46
N ALA A 49 -8.46 -18.19 -5.66
CA ALA A 49 -9.82 -17.78 -6.00
C ALA A 49 -9.98 -16.25 -6.16
N LEU A 50 -9.26 -15.44 -5.40
CA LEU A 50 -9.33 -13.99 -5.55
C LEU A 50 -8.50 -13.46 -6.72
N LEU A 51 -7.36 -14.09 -7.03
CA LEU A 51 -6.50 -13.64 -8.12
C LEU A 51 -7.22 -13.70 -9.48
N PRO A 52 -6.98 -12.73 -10.38
CA PRO A 52 -7.71 -12.63 -11.64
C PRO A 52 -7.46 -13.85 -12.54
N ALA A 53 -8.45 -14.18 -13.37
CA ALA A 53 -8.29 -15.15 -14.44
C ALA A 53 -7.48 -14.54 -15.60
N THR A 54 -6.95 -15.40 -16.48
CA THR A 54 -6.36 -14.96 -17.75
C THR A 54 -7.39 -14.16 -18.54
N SER A 55 -7.02 -12.97 -19.01
CA SER A 55 -7.92 -12.05 -19.74
C SER A 55 -9.17 -11.58 -18.97
N GLN A 56 -9.11 -11.54 -17.63
CA GLN A 56 -10.19 -11.03 -16.79
C GLN A 56 -10.61 -9.61 -17.23
N THR A 57 -11.90 -9.40 -17.50
CA THR A 57 -12.44 -8.06 -17.68
C THR A 57 -12.54 -7.38 -16.33
N VAL A 58 -12.02 -6.16 -16.25
CA VAL A 58 -11.97 -5.34 -15.04
C VAL A 58 -12.50 -3.94 -15.30
N THR A 59 -13.03 -3.31 -14.25
CA THR A 59 -13.43 -1.90 -14.24
C THR A 59 -12.36 -1.08 -13.56
N LEU A 60 -11.91 0.00 -14.20
CA LEU A 60 -10.93 0.92 -13.61
C LEU A 60 -11.62 1.79 -12.55
N LEU A 61 -11.05 1.78 -11.35
CA LEU A 61 -11.43 2.64 -10.25
C LEU A 61 -10.38 3.74 -10.05
N GLU A 62 -10.77 4.82 -9.38
CA GLU A 62 -9.87 5.87 -8.94
C GLU A 62 -10.21 6.31 -7.52
N ARG A 63 -9.21 6.81 -6.80
CA ARG A 63 -9.42 7.48 -5.51
C ARG A 63 -10.03 8.85 -5.77
N ARG A 64 -11.21 9.08 -5.20
CA ARG A 64 -11.83 10.41 -5.19
C ARG A 64 -11.98 10.90 -3.76
N PRO A 65 -11.69 12.18 -3.48
CA PRO A 65 -12.10 12.77 -2.23
C PRO A 65 -13.63 12.77 -2.16
N SER A 66 -14.14 12.27 -1.06
CA SER A 66 -15.53 12.38 -0.65
C SER A 66 -15.56 12.97 0.75
N ILE A 67 -16.74 13.38 1.20
CA ILE A 67 -16.92 13.89 2.54
C ILE A 67 -17.89 12.97 3.23
N SER A 68 -17.44 12.34 4.32
CA SER A 68 -18.37 11.62 5.18
C SER A 68 -19.24 12.66 5.88
N THR A 69 -20.55 12.51 5.71
CA THR A 69 -21.55 13.34 6.37
C THR A 69 -22.38 12.51 7.34
N VAL A 70 -22.02 11.24 7.62
CA VAL A 70 -22.83 10.34 8.44
C VAL A 70 -22.96 10.89 9.86
N GLU A 71 -21.85 11.26 10.50
CA GLU A 71 -21.88 11.88 11.83
C GLU A 71 -22.58 13.25 11.81
N LEU A 72 -22.41 14.01 10.72
CA LEU A 72 -23.13 15.27 10.50
C LEU A 72 -24.65 15.03 10.45
N GLN A 73 -25.11 14.01 9.72
CA GLN A 73 -26.52 13.64 9.60
C GLN A 73 -27.10 13.22 10.95
N LEU A 74 -26.39 12.36 11.69
CA LEU A 74 -26.80 11.95 13.04
C LEU A 74 -26.89 13.14 13.98
N ARG A 75 -25.92 14.05 13.94
CA ARG A 75 -25.93 15.23 14.79
C ARG A 75 -27.07 16.18 14.43
N VAL A 76 -27.24 16.51 13.15
CA VAL A 76 -28.31 17.40 12.66
C VAL A 76 -29.69 16.81 13.00
N ALA A 77 -29.87 15.50 12.84
CA ALA A 77 -31.09 14.80 13.26
C ALA A 77 -31.32 14.89 14.77
N SER A 78 -30.27 14.75 15.60
CA SER A 78 -30.38 14.82 17.06
C SER A 78 -30.74 16.22 17.59
N VAL A 79 -30.30 17.29 16.91
CA VAL A 79 -30.58 18.68 17.30
C VAL A 79 -31.84 19.25 16.63
N GLY A 80 -32.53 18.46 15.81
CA GLY A 80 -33.73 18.90 15.08
C GLY A 80 -33.44 19.92 13.97
N GLY A 81 -32.23 19.89 13.40
CA GLY A 81 -31.82 20.80 12.33
C GLY A 81 -32.55 20.54 11.00
N ASN A 82 -32.43 21.49 10.08
CA ASN A 82 -33.21 21.47 8.84
C ASN A 82 -32.70 20.40 7.84
N PRO A 83 -33.55 19.43 7.44
CA PRO A 83 -33.13 18.33 6.56
C PRO A 83 -32.80 18.78 5.12
N GLN A 84 -33.41 19.86 4.63
CA GLN A 84 -33.11 20.38 3.30
C GLN A 84 -31.72 21.02 3.22
N ALA A 85 -31.31 21.73 4.28
CA ALA A 85 -29.97 22.30 4.37
C ALA A 85 -28.90 21.19 4.40
N LEU A 86 -29.16 20.13 5.18
CA LEU A 86 -28.31 18.94 5.23
C LEU A 86 -28.20 18.26 3.86
N GLN A 87 -29.30 18.11 3.14
CA GLN A 87 -29.30 17.53 1.79
C GLN A 87 -28.43 18.35 0.82
N GLN A 88 -28.47 19.68 0.91
CA GLN A 88 -27.68 20.55 0.06
C GLN A 88 -26.17 20.43 0.34
N VAL A 89 -25.80 20.31 1.62
CA VAL A 89 -24.42 19.99 2.03
C VAL A 89 -23.96 18.65 1.46
N ILE A 90 -24.79 17.61 1.56
CA ILE A 90 -24.49 16.26 1.03
C ILE A 90 -24.30 16.28 -0.49
N VAL A 91 -25.17 16.97 -1.21
CA VAL A 91 -25.09 17.07 -2.69
C VAL A 91 -23.83 17.85 -3.12
N ASN A 92 -23.49 18.93 -2.42
CA ASN A 92 -22.27 19.70 -2.70
C ASN A 92 -21.02 18.87 -2.43
N ALA A 93 -20.99 18.16 -1.29
CA ALA A 93 -19.95 17.20 -0.95
C ALA A 93 -19.79 16.11 -2.01
N ALA A 94 -20.90 15.50 -2.47
CA ALA A 94 -20.89 14.45 -3.48
C ALA A 94 -20.38 14.93 -4.85
N ARG A 95 -20.49 16.23 -5.13
CA ARG A 95 -19.95 16.88 -6.34
C ARG A 95 -18.48 17.31 -6.19
N GLY A 96 -17.85 17.02 -5.05
CA GLY A 96 -16.47 17.44 -4.76
C GLY A 96 -16.32 18.94 -4.48
N LEU A 97 -17.43 19.65 -4.22
CA LEU A 97 -17.40 21.05 -3.80
C LEU A 97 -17.19 21.11 -2.28
N GLN A 98 -16.35 22.04 -1.83
CA GLN A 98 -16.16 22.27 -0.39
C GLN A 98 -17.52 22.64 0.23
N PRO A 99 -18.03 21.87 1.21
CA PRO A 99 -19.32 22.15 1.80
C PRO A 99 -19.26 23.43 2.62
N THR A 100 -20.20 24.33 2.36
CA THR A 100 -20.36 25.57 3.12
C THR A 100 -21.25 25.30 4.33
N TYR A 101 -20.87 25.85 5.47
CA TYR A 101 -21.69 25.83 6.67
C TYR A 101 -23.02 26.58 6.44
N ASP A 102 -24.13 25.94 6.86
CA ASP A 102 -25.47 26.53 6.86
C ASP A 102 -26.00 26.56 8.30
N GLU A 103 -26.40 27.74 8.78
CA GLU A 103 -26.94 27.94 10.14
C GLU A 103 -28.23 27.15 10.38
N ARG A 104 -28.98 26.84 9.31
CA ARG A 104 -30.20 26.03 9.39
C ARG A 104 -29.93 24.58 9.81
N LEU A 105 -28.67 24.12 9.80
CA LEU A 105 -28.27 22.80 10.29
C LEU A 105 -28.43 22.67 11.81
N GLY A 106 -28.58 23.77 12.55
CA GLY A 106 -28.79 23.74 14.01
C GLY A 106 -27.56 23.31 14.81
N ILE A 107 -26.37 23.34 14.21
CA ILE A 107 -25.08 23.02 14.84
C ILE A 107 -24.13 24.19 14.69
N SER A 108 -23.07 24.27 15.51
CA SER A 108 -22.07 25.32 15.38
C SER A 108 -21.20 25.14 14.12
N ARG A 109 -20.54 26.21 13.67
CA ARG A 109 -19.59 26.16 12.55
C ARG A 109 -18.40 25.27 12.87
N GLU A 110 -17.97 25.26 14.13
CA GLU A 110 -16.89 24.42 14.65
C GLU A 110 -17.29 22.94 14.60
N ASP A 111 -18.51 22.61 15.04
CA ASP A 111 -19.05 21.25 14.95
C ASP A 111 -19.17 20.80 13.50
N PHE A 112 -19.70 21.66 12.62
CA PHE A 112 -19.78 21.38 11.19
C PHE A 112 -18.41 21.02 10.58
N LYS A 113 -17.36 21.78 10.90
CA LYS A 113 -16.00 21.50 10.42
C LYS A 113 -15.42 20.21 10.97
N ARG A 114 -15.80 19.80 12.19
CA ARG A 114 -15.36 18.53 12.79
C ARG A 114 -15.98 17.33 12.07
N TYR A 115 -17.24 17.44 11.65
CA TYR A 115 -17.97 16.35 11.00
C TYR A 115 -17.73 16.24 9.50
N VAL A 116 -17.25 17.31 8.85
CA VAL A 116 -16.85 17.30 7.43
C VAL A 116 -15.45 16.69 7.31
N VAL A 117 -15.39 15.36 7.31
CA VAL A 117 -14.14 14.60 7.13
C VAL A 117 -13.96 14.25 5.66
N PHE A 118 -12.90 14.76 5.03
CA PHE A 118 -12.48 14.33 3.70
C PHE A 118 -11.95 12.90 3.77
N GLN A 119 -12.63 11.99 3.09
CA GLN A 119 -12.26 10.58 2.97
C GLN A 119 -12.03 10.25 1.51
N GLU A 120 -10.93 9.58 1.19
CA GLU A 120 -10.74 9.02 -0.14
C GLU A 120 -11.63 7.78 -0.30
N ILE A 121 -12.59 7.84 -1.22
CA ILE A 121 -13.38 6.68 -1.63
C ILE A 121 -12.88 6.16 -2.98
N LEU A 122 -13.13 4.89 -3.24
CA LEU A 122 -12.96 4.34 -4.57
C LEU A 122 -14.21 4.62 -5.40
N ALA A 123 -14.04 5.31 -6.52
CA ALA A 123 -15.10 5.57 -7.48
C ALA A 123 -14.80 4.91 -8.82
N SER A 124 -15.84 4.39 -9.48
CA SER A 124 -15.70 3.85 -10.83
C SER A 124 -15.48 4.98 -11.83
N THR A 125 -14.49 4.79 -12.71
CA THR A 125 -14.25 5.70 -13.85
C THR A 125 -15.20 5.43 -15.03
N GLY A 126 -15.99 4.33 -14.96
CA GLY A 126 -16.80 3.83 -16.08
C GLY A 126 -15.99 3.13 -17.18
N LYS A 127 -14.65 3.14 -17.11
CA LYS A 127 -13.78 2.48 -18.10
C LYS A 127 -13.60 1.00 -17.74
N THR A 128 -13.72 0.13 -18.74
CA THR A 128 -13.47 -1.31 -18.60
C THR A 128 -12.40 -1.76 -19.57
N PHE A 129 -11.56 -2.71 -19.17
CA PHE A 129 -10.53 -3.29 -20.03
C PHE A 129 -10.22 -4.73 -19.61
N ARG A 130 -9.47 -5.46 -20.44
CA ARG A 130 -8.97 -6.79 -20.08
C ARG A 130 -7.63 -6.65 -19.39
N LEU A 131 -7.53 -7.17 -18.17
CA LEU A 131 -6.28 -7.16 -17.42
C LEU A 131 -5.30 -8.13 -18.06
N ALA A 132 -4.10 -7.64 -18.40
CA ALA A 132 -3.03 -8.44 -18.96
C ALA A 132 -2.47 -9.38 -17.88
N VAL A 133 -2.92 -10.63 -17.88
CA VAL A 133 -2.57 -11.65 -16.89
C VAL A 133 -2.32 -12.96 -17.60
N THR A 134 -1.18 -13.57 -17.30
CA THR A 134 -0.89 -14.96 -17.64
C THR A 134 -0.91 -15.77 -16.36
N ARG A 135 -1.61 -16.90 -16.38
CA ARG A 135 -1.70 -17.80 -15.24
C ARG A 135 -1.24 -19.19 -15.65
N ASP A 136 -0.27 -19.72 -14.91
CA ASP A 136 0.14 -21.11 -14.99
C ASP A 136 -0.26 -21.87 -13.70
N ALA A 137 0.19 -23.12 -13.56
CA ALA A 137 -0.17 -23.97 -12.42
C ALA A 137 0.34 -23.44 -11.07
N ASN A 138 1.46 -22.71 -11.06
CA ASN A 138 2.17 -22.32 -9.85
C ASN A 138 2.34 -20.81 -9.69
N GLN A 139 2.05 -20.00 -10.72
CA GLN A 139 2.32 -18.58 -10.73
C GLN A 139 1.29 -17.82 -11.56
N ILE A 140 1.05 -16.58 -11.14
CA ILE A 140 0.38 -15.56 -11.94
C ILE A 140 1.39 -14.48 -12.28
N THR A 141 1.39 -14.01 -13.52
CA THR A 141 2.27 -12.94 -13.99
C THR A 141 1.43 -11.86 -14.65
N PHE A 142 1.67 -10.62 -14.24
CA PHE A 142 1.01 -9.45 -14.79
C PHE A 142 1.82 -8.87 -15.95
N GLY A 143 1.15 -8.71 -17.08
CA GLY A 143 1.67 -8.02 -18.24
C GLY A 143 1.41 -6.52 -18.18
N ASP A 144 1.47 -5.89 -19.35
CA ASP A 144 1.06 -4.51 -19.55
C ASP A 144 -0.07 -4.48 -20.58
N GLY A 145 -0.91 -3.46 -20.48
CA GLY A 145 -2.12 -3.36 -21.30
C GLY A 145 -2.75 -1.97 -21.24
N PRO A 146 -3.84 -1.76 -21.98
CA PRO A 146 -4.55 -0.49 -21.98
C PRO A 146 -4.92 -0.07 -20.57
N LEU A 147 -4.70 1.20 -20.22
CA LEU A 147 -5.01 1.80 -18.92
C LEU A 147 -4.19 1.28 -17.71
N MET A 148 -3.24 0.36 -17.91
CA MET A 148 -2.39 -0.17 -16.84
C MET A 148 -1.12 0.66 -16.59
N ASN A 149 -0.69 1.45 -17.58
CA ASN A 149 0.48 2.33 -17.52
C ASN A 149 1.76 1.64 -17.00
N GLY A 150 1.95 0.34 -17.27
CA GLY A 150 3.10 -0.41 -16.78
C GLY A 150 3.15 -0.68 -15.27
N VAL A 151 2.14 -0.25 -14.49
CA VAL A 151 2.17 -0.31 -13.01
C VAL A 151 2.28 -1.74 -12.48
N LEU A 152 1.56 -2.70 -13.09
CA LEU A 152 1.65 -4.12 -12.75
C LEU A 152 2.67 -4.90 -13.59
N LYS A 153 3.29 -4.29 -14.60
CA LYS A 153 4.13 -5.00 -15.56
C LYS A 153 5.28 -5.72 -14.86
N GLY A 154 5.39 -7.03 -15.09
CA GLY A 154 6.44 -7.87 -14.53
C GLY A 154 6.25 -8.24 -13.06
N VAL A 155 5.16 -7.82 -12.42
CA VAL A 155 4.77 -8.34 -11.11
C VAL A 155 4.32 -9.78 -11.28
N SER A 156 4.74 -10.65 -10.37
CA SER A 156 4.28 -12.04 -10.35
C SER A 156 4.03 -12.52 -8.93
N ILE A 157 3.13 -13.49 -8.77
CA ILE A 157 2.80 -14.08 -7.47
C ILE A 157 2.86 -15.60 -7.62
N ASP A 158 3.68 -16.24 -6.79
CA ASP A 158 3.75 -17.69 -6.66
C ASP A 158 2.53 -18.17 -5.86
N LEU A 159 1.73 -19.07 -6.42
CA LEU A 159 0.48 -19.57 -5.85
C LEU A 159 0.69 -20.58 -4.72
N LYS A 160 1.88 -21.18 -4.62
CA LYS A 160 2.23 -22.15 -3.57
C LYS A 160 2.65 -21.46 -2.29
N THR A 161 3.41 -20.37 -2.41
CA THR A 161 4.00 -19.62 -1.30
C THR A 161 3.29 -18.29 -1.03
N GLY A 162 2.55 -17.79 -2.01
CA GLY A 162 1.97 -16.45 -1.99
C GLY A 162 3.00 -15.36 -2.21
N GLU A 163 4.29 -15.68 -2.42
CA GLU A 163 5.33 -14.68 -2.57
C GLU A 163 5.10 -13.86 -3.85
N MET A 164 5.04 -12.53 -3.70
CA MET A 164 5.03 -11.59 -4.81
C MET A 164 6.46 -11.19 -5.15
N ARG A 165 6.79 -11.13 -6.44
CA ARG A 165 8.06 -10.63 -6.97
C ARG A 165 7.81 -9.46 -7.91
N GLY A 166 8.58 -8.39 -7.75
CA GLY A 166 8.56 -7.22 -8.61
C GLY A 166 9.65 -7.27 -9.69
N PRO A 167 9.50 -6.52 -10.81
CA PRO A 167 10.51 -6.44 -11.86
C PRO A 167 11.84 -5.81 -11.40
N GLU A 168 11.85 -5.17 -10.23
CA GLU A 168 13.03 -4.54 -9.63
C GLU A 168 14.00 -5.56 -8.99
N GLY A 169 13.57 -6.81 -8.83
CA GLY A 169 14.35 -7.91 -8.25
C GLY A 169 14.10 -8.15 -6.76
N PHE A 170 13.07 -7.54 -6.18
CA PHE A 170 12.68 -7.72 -4.78
C PHE A 170 11.43 -8.60 -4.66
N SER A 171 11.21 -9.17 -3.48
CA SER A 171 10.02 -9.97 -3.17
C SER A 171 9.37 -9.59 -1.85
N ALA A 172 8.11 -9.97 -1.68
CA ALA A 172 7.35 -9.79 -0.45
C ALA A 172 6.38 -10.95 -0.24
N ARG A 173 6.15 -11.33 1.02
CA ARG A 173 5.11 -12.32 1.38
C ARG A 173 3.77 -11.62 1.65
N PRO A 174 2.62 -12.31 1.46
CA PRO A 174 1.35 -11.72 1.77
C PRO A 174 1.14 -11.63 3.28
N THR A 175 0.29 -10.68 3.66
CA THR A 175 -0.35 -10.58 4.97
C THR A 175 -1.85 -10.63 4.77
N SER A 176 -2.59 -11.27 5.66
CA SER A 176 -4.06 -11.27 5.60
C SER A 176 -4.60 -9.91 5.98
N VAL A 177 -5.58 -9.42 5.23
CA VAL A 177 -6.34 -8.21 5.58
C VAL A 177 -7.51 -8.61 6.46
N THR A 178 -7.65 -7.93 7.61
CA THR A 178 -8.78 -8.13 8.53
C THR A 178 -10.07 -7.63 7.89
N PRO A 179 -11.20 -8.34 8.06
CA PRO A 179 -12.51 -7.84 7.63
C PRO A 179 -12.80 -6.48 8.26
N SER A 180 -13.44 -5.59 7.51
CA SER A 180 -13.87 -4.28 7.99
C SER A 180 -15.22 -3.95 7.38
N THR A 181 -16.20 -3.67 8.24
CA THR A 181 -17.55 -3.21 7.88
C THR A 181 -17.76 -1.75 8.33
N ALA A 182 -16.70 -1.04 8.70
CA ALA A 182 -16.80 0.30 9.25
C ALA A 182 -17.40 1.26 8.19
N PRO A 183 -18.52 1.96 8.48
CA PRO A 183 -19.16 2.88 7.54
C PRO A 183 -18.21 3.97 7.04
N ASP A 184 -17.23 4.33 7.89
CA ASP A 184 -16.30 5.44 7.71
C ASP A 184 -15.06 5.06 6.88
N GLN A 185 -14.89 3.77 6.54
CA GLN A 185 -13.74 3.28 5.76
C GLN A 185 -14.04 3.05 4.28
N GLY A 186 -15.25 3.40 3.82
CA GLY A 186 -15.62 3.46 2.39
C GLY A 186 -15.73 2.12 1.65
N LEU A 187 -15.13 1.04 2.16
CA LEU A 187 -15.19 -0.30 1.57
C LEU A 187 -15.58 -1.34 2.63
N ASP A 188 -16.66 -2.06 2.35
CA ASP A 188 -17.08 -3.22 3.14
C ASP A 188 -16.23 -4.44 2.72
N VAL A 189 -15.13 -4.64 3.43
CA VAL A 189 -14.11 -5.67 3.16
C VAL A 189 -14.44 -6.93 3.94
N ARG A 190 -14.69 -8.02 3.21
CA ARG A 190 -14.91 -9.34 3.79
C ARG A 190 -13.62 -10.06 4.14
N SER A 191 -12.63 -10.00 3.26
CA SER A 191 -11.31 -10.61 3.44
C SER A 191 -10.32 -10.08 2.41
N GLY A 192 -9.03 -10.37 2.56
CA GLY A 192 -8.06 -10.04 1.51
C GLY A 192 -6.63 -10.41 1.84
N PHE A 193 -5.75 -10.09 0.91
CA PHE A 193 -4.30 -10.25 1.02
C PHE A 193 -3.60 -8.95 0.64
N GLN A 194 -2.51 -8.64 1.34
CA GLN A 194 -1.71 -7.47 1.06
C GLN A 194 -0.22 -7.81 1.06
N TRP A 195 0.49 -7.31 0.06
CA TRP A 195 1.93 -7.39 -0.07
C TRP A 195 2.51 -6.00 0.08
N ARG A 196 3.47 -5.85 0.99
CA ARG A 196 4.28 -4.63 1.10
C ARG A 196 5.69 -4.96 0.63
N ILE A 197 6.10 -4.39 -0.49
CA ILE A 197 7.43 -4.58 -1.06
C ILE A 197 8.24 -3.31 -0.84
N ALA A 198 9.42 -3.46 -0.27
CA ALA A 198 10.36 -2.38 -0.04
C ALA A 198 11.77 -2.92 -0.22
N GLY A 199 12.59 -2.23 -0.99
CA GLY A 199 13.97 -2.62 -1.21
C GLY A 199 14.72 -1.57 -2.01
N SER A 200 16.03 -1.51 -1.81
CA SER A 200 16.92 -0.66 -2.61
C SER A 200 18.27 -1.34 -2.77
N ASN A 201 18.86 -1.16 -3.95
CA ASN A 201 20.19 -1.61 -4.29
C ASN A 201 20.89 -0.47 -5.05
N ALA A 202 21.79 0.23 -4.36
CA ALA A 202 22.51 1.36 -4.91
C ALA A 202 23.45 0.95 -6.06
N THR A 203 24.00 -0.26 -6.04
CA THR A 203 24.95 -0.77 -7.04
C THR A 203 24.25 -1.00 -8.38
N SER A 204 23.10 -1.68 -8.39
CA SER A 204 22.32 -1.88 -9.62
C SER A 204 21.48 -0.66 -9.99
N GLY A 205 21.33 0.30 -9.08
CA GLY A 205 20.41 1.42 -9.22
C GLY A 205 18.94 0.99 -9.23
N ASN A 206 18.62 -0.12 -8.56
CA ASN A 206 17.24 -0.59 -8.44
C ASN A 206 16.66 -0.25 -7.08
N GLY A 207 15.36 -0.02 -7.02
CA GLY A 207 14.64 0.17 -5.77
C GLY A 207 13.15 0.07 -5.99
N VAL A 208 12.43 -0.30 -4.95
CA VAL A 208 10.97 -0.37 -4.99
C VAL A 208 10.42 -0.01 -3.63
N ARG A 209 9.30 0.71 -3.64
CA ARG A 209 8.39 0.82 -2.51
C ARG A 209 6.98 0.72 -3.06
N GLY A 210 6.25 -0.32 -2.66
CA GLY A 210 4.91 -0.53 -3.17
C GLY A 210 4.04 -1.36 -2.25
N THR A 211 2.74 -1.22 -2.44
CA THR A 211 1.73 -1.98 -1.72
C THR A 211 0.71 -2.52 -2.70
N LEU A 212 0.62 -3.84 -2.82
CA LEU A 212 -0.43 -4.53 -3.58
C LEU A 212 -1.48 -5.03 -2.60
N SER A 213 -2.74 -4.72 -2.85
CA SER A 213 -3.88 -5.22 -2.06
C SER A 213 -4.85 -5.95 -2.96
N LEU A 214 -5.29 -7.12 -2.51
CA LEU A 214 -6.29 -7.95 -3.15
C LEU A 214 -7.41 -8.19 -2.14
N LEU A 215 -8.50 -7.45 -2.30
CA LEU A 215 -9.59 -7.40 -1.33
C LEU A 215 -10.84 -8.04 -1.91
N GLN A 216 -11.48 -8.92 -1.16
CA GLN A 216 -12.83 -9.37 -1.42
C GLN A 216 -13.79 -8.49 -0.65
N LEU A 217 -14.73 -7.88 -1.35
CA LEU A 217 -15.79 -7.10 -0.75
C LEU A 217 -16.95 -8.01 -0.32
N THR A 218 -17.77 -7.54 0.62
CA THR A 218 -18.98 -8.26 1.06
C THR A 218 -19.99 -8.46 -0.07
N SER A 219 -19.98 -7.59 -1.09
CA SER A 219 -20.75 -7.75 -2.33
C SER A 219 -20.31 -8.92 -3.22
N GLY A 220 -19.19 -9.58 -2.89
CA GLY A 220 -18.59 -10.65 -3.70
C GLY A 220 -17.64 -10.16 -4.79
N ARG A 221 -17.57 -8.84 -5.02
CA ARG A 221 -16.59 -8.23 -5.93
C ARG A 221 -15.18 -8.29 -5.35
N VAL A 222 -14.19 -8.27 -6.23
CA VAL A 222 -12.77 -8.25 -5.89
C VAL A 222 -12.16 -6.93 -6.34
N VAL A 223 -11.44 -6.28 -5.44
CA VAL A 223 -10.64 -5.08 -5.72
C VAL A 223 -9.16 -5.46 -5.70
N LEU A 224 -8.47 -5.18 -6.80
CA LEU A 224 -7.02 -5.25 -6.89
C LEU A 224 -6.48 -3.82 -6.98
N SER A 225 -5.66 -3.42 -6.00
CA SER A 225 -4.97 -2.13 -6.01
C SER A 225 -3.46 -2.33 -5.93
N TYR A 226 -2.72 -1.53 -6.68
CA TYR A 226 -1.27 -1.48 -6.56
C TYR A 226 -0.78 -0.05 -6.70
N THR A 227 -0.13 0.44 -5.64
CA THR A 227 0.61 1.70 -5.66
C THR A 227 2.09 1.36 -5.58
N ARG A 228 2.89 1.87 -6.52
CA ARG A 228 4.31 1.57 -6.62
C ARG A 228 5.12 2.80 -6.99
N THR A 229 6.18 3.04 -6.25
CA THR A 229 7.35 3.81 -6.69
C THR A 229 8.45 2.81 -7.01
N SER A 230 8.87 2.78 -8.26
CA SER A 230 9.91 1.90 -8.79
C SER A 230 11.10 2.71 -9.21
N MET A 231 12.29 2.13 -9.07
CA MET A 231 13.52 2.62 -9.64
C MET A 231 14.20 1.43 -10.32
N ILE A 232 14.44 1.52 -11.61
CA ILE A 232 15.18 0.49 -12.37
C ILE A 232 16.29 1.20 -13.12
N ARG A 233 17.54 0.77 -12.91
CA ARG A 233 18.73 1.40 -13.54
C ARG A 233 18.74 2.92 -13.37
N ARG A 234 18.42 3.41 -12.16
CA ARG A 234 18.35 4.83 -11.77
C ARG A 234 17.23 5.64 -12.44
N SER A 235 16.34 5.03 -13.20
CA SER A 235 15.12 5.68 -13.71
C SER A 235 13.98 5.44 -12.73
N VAL A 236 13.34 6.52 -12.26
CA VAL A 236 12.24 6.47 -11.30
C VAL A 236 10.91 6.53 -12.05
N ASP A 237 10.01 5.62 -11.68
CA ASP A 237 8.63 5.57 -12.13
C ASP A 237 7.70 5.48 -10.92
N THR A 238 6.54 6.12 -10.97
CA THR A 238 5.54 6.05 -9.90
C THR A 238 4.17 5.95 -10.52
N GLY A 239 3.37 5.01 -10.02
CA GLY A 239 2.01 4.84 -10.51
C GLY A 239 1.11 4.13 -9.52
N GLU A 240 -0.18 4.25 -9.82
CA GLU A 240 -1.26 3.57 -9.13
C GLU A 240 -2.17 2.92 -10.17
N LEU A 241 -2.65 1.71 -9.86
CA LEU A 241 -3.72 1.05 -10.59
C LEU A 241 -4.69 0.46 -9.57
N ILE A 242 -5.96 0.78 -9.72
CA ILE A 242 -7.05 0.22 -8.91
C ILE A 242 -8.10 -0.33 -9.85
N VAL A 243 -8.41 -1.61 -9.72
CA VAL A 243 -9.40 -2.27 -10.58
C VAL A 243 -10.36 -3.12 -9.75
N GLU A 244 -11.58 -3.23 -10.24
CA GLU A 244 -12.63 -4.09 -9.70
C GLU A 244 -13.03 -5.16 -10.71
N TYR A 245 -13.32 -6.37 -10.23
CA TYR A 245 -13.86 -7.46 -11.04
C TYR A 245 -14.64 -8.47 -10.20
N THR A 246 -15.27 -9.42 -10.89
CA THR A 246 -15.91 -10.59 -10.29
C THR A 246 -15.20 -11.85 -10.77
N ARG A 247 -15.00 -12.82 -9.88
CA ARG A 247 -14.29 -14.08 -10.14
C ARG A 247 -15.23 -15.26 -10.29
#